data_AF-A0A2P6P3K8-F1
#
_entry.id   AF-A0A2P6P3K8-F1
#
_cell.length_a   1.000
_cell.length_b   1.000
_cell.length_c   1.000
_cell.angle_alpha   90.00
_cell.angle_beta   90.00
_cell.angle_gamma   90.00
#
_symmetry.space_group_name_H-M   'P 1'
#
loop_
_entity.id
_entity.type
_entity.pdbx_description
1 polymer ?
#
loop_
_entity_poly.entity_id
_entity_poly.type
_entity_poly.pdbx_seq_one_letter_code
_entity_poly.pdbx_strand_id
1 'polypeptide(L)'
;MAFSEYGPNWRHVRKLYTLHLFCQAKIEAFAPLRKDELEVLLRKLKKAAEEGGVVDVSEDIGVMKEDRFDLKAVIEETFYLAEAFNISDFVPSLAAVDIQGLTKRMKKISKTVDPLLEKIIDQQARTSC
;
A
#
# COMPACT_ATOMS: atom_id res chain seq x y z
N MET A 1 -4.51 -0.49 11.83
CA MET A 1 -5.95 -0.25 11.59
C MET A 1 -6.61 -1.43 10.89
N ALA A 2 -6.11 -1.86 9.72
CA ALA A 2 -6.73 -2.93 8.93
C ALA A 2 -6.89 -4.26 9.71
N PHE A 3 -5.86 -4.67 10.46
CA PHE A 3 -5.84 -5.93 11.21
C PHE A 3 -5.82 -5.75 12.75
N SER A 4 -6.10 -4.54 13.24
CA SER A 4 -6.12 -4.26 14.68
C SER A 4 -7.55 -4.34 15.21
N GLU A 5 -7.74 -4.98 16.36
CA GLU A 5 -9.03 -5.07 17.05
C GLU A 5 -9.61 -3.70 17.35
N TYR A 6 -10.95 -3.62 17.36
CA TYR A 6 -11.64 -2.38 17.69
C TYR A 6 -11.40 -2.00 19.15
N GLY A 7 -10.98 -0.76 19.40
CA GLY A 7 -10.68 -0.27 20.74
C GLY A 7 -10.24 1.19 20.75
N PRO A 8 -9.83 1.72 21.93
CA PRO A 8 -9.34 3.09 22.06
C PRO A 8 -8.21 3.42 21.07
N ASN A 9 -7.23 2.52 20.92
CA ASN A 9 -6.13 2.68 19.96
C ASN A 9 -6.62 2.72 18.51
N TRP A 10 -7.48 1.78 18.12
CA TRP A 10 -8.05 1.76 16.76
C TRP A 10 -8.77 3.08 16.43
N ARG A 11 -9.60 3.58 17.36
CA ARG A 11 -10.34 4.85 17.18
C ARG A 11 -9.40 6.03 17.07
N HIS A 12 -8.38 6.09 17.93
CA HIS A 12 -7.39 7.16 17.93
C HIS A 12 -6.63 7.20 16.61
N VAL A 13 -6.09 6.06 16.19
CA VAL A 13 -5.36 5.92 14.94
C VAL A 13 -6.27 6.28 13.75
N ARG A 14 -7.50 5.74 13.69
CA ARG A 14 -8.46 6.08 12.62
C ARG A 14 -8.75 7.57 12.54
N LYS A 15 -8.92 8.23 13.68
CA LYS A 15 -9.11 9.68 13.74
C LYS A 15 -7.90 10.42 13.15
N LEU A 16 -6.68 10.03 13.51
CA LEU A 16 -5.45 10.61 12.97
C LEU A 16 -5.36 10.48 11.44
N TYR A 17 -5.56 9.27 10.89
CA TYR A 17 -5.55 9.05 9.45
C TYR A 17 -6.59 9.90 8.72
N THR A 18 -7.82 9.91 9.21
CA THR A 18 -8.94 10.62 8.57
C THR A 18 -8.72 12.14 8.58
N LEU A 19 -8.19 12.69 9.68
CA LEU A 19 -8.02 14.13 9.83
C LEU A 19 -6.76 14.68 9.14
N HIS A 20 -5.66 13.93 9.13
CA HIS A 20 -4.37 14.46 8.70
C HIS A 20 -3.85 13.87 7.38
N LEU A 21 -4.22 12.63 7.04
CA LEU A 21 -3.72 11.95 5.84
C LEU A 21 -4.79 11.91 4.73
N PHE A 22 -6.03 11.59 5.08
CA PHE A 22 -7.14 11.41 4.15
C PHE A 22 -8.20 12.52 4.25
N CYS A 23 -7.83 13.71 4.70
CA CYS A 23 -8.76 14.84 4.69
C CYS A 23 -8.91 15.40 3.28
N GLN A 24 -10.06 16.03 3.00
CA GLN A 24 -10.39 16.57 1.68
C GLN A 24 -9.28 17.46 1.10
N ALA A 25 -8.74 18.37 1.92
CA ALA A 25 -7.66 19.25 1.51
C ALA A 25 -6.39 18.50 1.06
N LYS A 26 -6.05 17.39 1.72
CA LYS A 26 -4.91 16.55 1.31
C LYS A 26 -5.22 15.78 0.04
N ILE A 27 -6.41 15.20 -0.07
CA ILE A 27 -6.86 14.48 -1.28
C ILE A 27 -6.82 15.40 -2.51
N GLU A 28 -7.24 16.65 -2.35
CA GLU A 28 -7.18 17.69 -3.38
C GLU A 28 -5.74 18.11 -3.69
N ALA A 29 -4.88 18.25 -2.68
CA ALA A 29 -3.46 18.54 -2.90
C ALA A 29 -2.76 17.46 -3.74
N PHE A 30 -3.18 16.20 -3.64
CA PHE A 30 -2.69 15.09 -4.49
C PHE A 30 -3.40 14.96 -5.85
N ALA A 31 -4.39 15.81 -6.16
CA ALA A 31 -5.11 15.74 -7.43
C ALA A 31 -4.22 15.90 -8.68
N PRO A 32 -3.20 16.80 -8.70
CA PRO A 32 -2.29 16.90 -9.84
C PRO A 32 -1.53 15.60 -10.11
N LEU A 33 -0.97 14.98 -9.05
CA LEU A 33 -0.25 13.72 -9.16
C LEU A 33 -1.11 12.61 -9.79
N ARG A 34 -2.38 12.50 -9.37
CA ARG A 34 -3.31 11.51 -9.95
C ARG A 34 -3.63 11.80 -11.42
N LYS A 35 -3.68 13.08 -11.82
CA LYS A 35 -3.90 13.46 -13.22
C LYS A 35 -2.72 13.07 -14.09
N ASP A 36 -1.49 13.28 -13.61
CA ASP A 36 -0.26 12.93 -14.34
C ASP A 36 -0.18 11.42 -14.58
N GLU A 37 -0.45 10.61 -13.55
CA GLU A 37 -0.50 9.14 -13.66
C GLU A 37 -1.60 8.67 -14.62
N LEU A 38 -2.79 9.29 -14.53
CA LEU A 38 -3.90 8.99 -15.44
C LEU A 38 -3.54 9.34 -16.89
N GLU A 39 -2.81 10.43 -17.13
CA GLU A 39 -2.35 10.82 -18.46
C GLU A 39 -1.39 9.77 -19.04
N VAL A 40 -0.49 9.22 -18.23
CA VAL A 40 0.39 8.11 -18.64
C VAL A 40 -0.43 6.88 -19.04
N LEU A 41 -1.42 6.49 -18.22
CA LEU A 41 -2.31 5.38 -18.54
C LEU A 41 -3.09 5.62 -19.83
N LEU A 42 -3.68 6.81 -20.00
CA LEU A 42 -4.46 7.16 -21.18
C LEU A 42 -3.62 7.14 -22.45
N ARG A 43 -2.35 7.56 -22.39
CA ARG A 43 -1.43 7.45 -23.53
C ARG A 43 -1.17 6.00 -23.94
N LYS A 44 -0.96 5.10 -22.98
CA LYS A 44 -0.81 3.66 -23.25
C LYS A 44 -2.07 3.08 -23.89
N LEU A 45 -3.23 3.39 -23.31
CA LEU A 45 -4.53 2.93 -23.81
C LEU A 45 -4.77 3.40 -25.25
N LYS A 46 -4.47 4.67 -25.54
CA LYS A 46 -4.60 5.23 -26.89
C LYS A 46 -3.73 4.48 -27.89
N LYS A 47 -2.45 4.24 -27.56
CA LYS A 47 -1.52 3.50 -28.43
C LYS A 47 -2.01 2.07 -28.70
N ALA A 48 -2.43 1.37 -27.65
CA ALA A 48 -2.93 0.01 -27.81
C ALA A 48 -4.24 -0.05 -28.61
N ALA A 49 -5.11 0.96 -28.47
CA ALA A 49 -6.33 1.05 -29.27
C ALA A 49 -6.03 1.27 -30.77
N GLU A 50 -5.03 2.09 -31.10
CA GLU A 50 -4.56 2.28 -32.49
C GLU A 50 -3.99 0.99 -33.10
N GLU A 51 -3.35 0.15 -32.28
CA GLU A 51 -2.81 -1.16 -32.66
C GLU A 51 -3.86 -2.28 -32.63
N GLY A 52 -5.10 -1.99 -32.20
CA GLY A 52 -6.16 -2.99 -32.01
C GLY A 52 -5.87 -4.02 -30.89
N GLY A 53 -4.94 -3.69 -29.99
CA GLY A 53 -4.49 -4.55 -28.90
C GLY A 53 -5.40 -4.53 -27.67
N VAL A 54 -5.31 -5.58 -26.86
CA VAL A 54 -5.97 -5.67 -25.55
C VAL A 54 -5.03 -5.11 -24.49
N VAL A 55 -5.53 -4.24 -23.62
CA VAL A 55 -4.78 -3.70 -22.48
C VAL A 55 -5.36 -4.25 -21.19
N ASP A 56 -4.50 -4.83 -20.36
CA ASP A 56 -4.85 -5.17 -18.99
C ASP A 56 -4.77 -3.91 -18.11
N VAL A 57 -5.92 -3.31 -17.88
CA VAL A 57 -6.06 -2.12 -17.04
C VAL A 57 -5.80 -2.43 -15.57
N SER A 58 -5.97 -3.69 -15.13
CA SER A 58 -5.73 -4.09 -13.74
C SER A 58 -4.25 -4.01 -13.38
N GLU A 59 -3.36 -4.34 -14.32
CA GLU A 59 -1.92 -4.21 -14.12
C GLU A 59 -1.50 -2.73 -14.01
N ASP A 60 -2.10 -1.85 -14.81
CA ASP A 60 -1.68 -0.45 -14.90
C ASP A 60 -2.31 0.46 -13.82
N ILE A 61 -3.52 0.16 -13.32
CA ILE A 61 -4.16 0.94 -12.23
C ILE A 61 -3.50 0.65 -10.87
N GLY A 62 -2.89 -0.52 -10.71
CA GLY A 62 -2.41 -1.01 -9.42
C GLY A 62 -1.16 -0.34 -8.85
N VAL A 63 -0.46 0.53 -9.59
CA VAL A 63 0.90 0.94 -9.20
C VAL A 63 1.12 2.43 -9.39
N MET A 64 1.22 3.16 -8.28
CA MET A 64 2.00 4.40 -8.24
C MET A 64 3.46 4.01 -8.47
N LYS A 65 3.98 4.26 -9.67
CA LYS A 65 5.37 3.92 -9.99
C LYS A 65 6.28 4.98 -9.39
N GLU A 66 6.82 4.72 -8.20
CA GLU A 66 7.97 5.47 -7.73
C GLU A 66 9.24 4.67 -8.05
N ASP A 67 10.05 5.17 -8.99
CA ASP A 67 11.20 4.47 -9.60
C ASP A 67 12.26 3.93 -8.61
N ARG A 68 12.22 4.36 -7.34
CA ARG A 68 13.17 3.97 -6.30
C ARG A 68 12.73 2.79 -5.45
N PHE A 69 11.47 2.41 -5.48
CA PHE A 69 10.97 1.30 -4.67
C PHE A 69 9.97 0.47 -5.45
N ASP A 70 10.15 -0.85 -5.44
CA ASP A 70 9.21 -1.78 -6.05
C ASP A 70 7.96 -1.94 -5.16
N LEU A 71 7.18 -0.86 -5.09
CA LEU A 71 5.90 -0.80 -4.38
C LEU A 71 4.94 -1.86 -4.94
N LYS A 72 5.03 -2.17 -6.24
CA LYS A 72 4.22 -3.20 -6.90
C LYS A 72 4.46 -4.56 -6.24
N ALA A 73 5.72 -5.02 -6.20
CA ALA A 73 6.05 -6.32 -5.60
C ALA A 73 5.68 -6.38 -4.11
N VAL A 74 5.85 -5.28 -3.37
CA VAL A 74 5.45 -5.19 -1.96
C VAL A 74 3.93 -5.29 -1.80
N ILE A 75 3.17 -4.60 -2.64
CA ILE A 75 1.71 -4.63 -2.63
C ILE A 75 1.21 -6.04 -2.97
N GLU A 76 1.70 -6.64 -4.06
CA GLU A 76 1.32 -7.99 -4.49
C GLU A 76 1.59 -9.04 -3.40
N GLU A 77 2.78 -9.01 -2.80
CA GLU A 77 3.13 -9.90 -1.70
C GLU A 77 2.25 -9.63 -0.46
N THR A 78 1.94 -8.37 -0.15
CA THR A 78 1.06 -8.02 0.98
C THR A 78 -0.36 -8.56 0.78
N PHE A 79 -0.92 -8.41 -0.43
CA PHE A 79 -2.23 -8.97 -0.76
C PHE A 79 -2.22 -10.50 -0.70
N TYR A 80 -1.20 -11.14 -1.27
CA TYR A 80 -1.03 -12.59 -1.16
C TYR A 80 -1.01 -13.05 0.29
N LEU A 81 -0.27 -12.37 1.17
CA LEU A 81 -0.22 -12.73 2.59
C LEU A 81 -1.51 -12.42 3.35
N ALA A 82 -2.25 -11.37 2.96
CA ALA A 82 -3.53 -11.03 3.56
C ALA A 82 -4.63 -12.04 3.20
N GLU A 83 -4.56 -12.63 2.00
CA GLU A 83 -5.48 -13.66 1.52
C GLU A 83 -5.04 -15.08 1.89
N ALA A 84 -3.76 -15.27 2.25
CA ALA A 84 -3.22 -16.57 2.59
C ALA A 84 -3.95 -17.17 3.80
N PHE A 85 -4.43 -18.40 3.63
CA PHE A 85 -4.98 -19.18 4.72
C PHE A 85 -3.91 -19.40 5.79
N ASN A 86 -4.14 -18.84 6.99
CA ASN A 86 -3.24 -19.01 8.11
C ASN A 86 -3.78 -20.05 9.11
N ILE A 87 -3.08 -21.18 9.26
CA ILE A 87 -3.54 -22.26 10.14
C ILE A 87 -3.56 -21.85 11.62
N SER A 88 -2.73 -20.88 12.02
CA SER A 88 -2.71 -20.40 13.40
C SER A 88 -4.00 -19.69 13.81
N ASP A 89 -4.76 -19.18 12.83
CA ASP A 89 -6.00 -18.47 13.09
C ASP A 89 -7.12 -19.45 13.48
N PHE A 90 -7.00 -20.71 13.08
CA PHE A 90 -7.92 -21.81 13.42
C PHE A 90 -7.41 -22.67 14.57
N VAL A 91 -6.09 -22.78 14.73
CA VAL A 91 -5.44 -23.57 15.78
C VAL A 91 -4.44 -22.69 16.54
N PRO A 92 -4.89 -21.95 17.57
CA PRO A 92 -4.06 -20.96 18.27
C PRO A 92 -2.79 -21.53 18.90
N SER A 93 -2.76 -22.81 19.27
CA SER A 93 -1.57 -23.47 19.86
C SER A 93 -0.39 -23.56 18.89
N LEU A 94 -0.63 -23.46 17.58
CA LEU A 94 0.40 -23.48 16.54
C LEU A 94 0.90 -22.08 16.15
N ALA A 95 0.33 -21.02 16.73
CA ALA A 95 0.67 -19.63 16.41
C ALA A 95 2.15 -19.28 16.66
N ALA A 96 2.76 -19.86 17.69
CA ALA A 96 4.16 -19.58 18.04
C ALA A 96 5.18 -20.17 17.06
N VAL A 97 4.78 -21.20 16.29
CA VAL A 97 5.70 -21.96 15.42
C VAL A 97 5.83 -21.33 14.03
N ASP A 98 4.84 -20.52 13.60
CA ASP A 98 4.78 -19.93 12.25
C ASP A 98 5.01 -20.97 11.16
N ILE A 99 4.23 -22.05 11.18
CA ILE A 99 4.42 -23.26 10.34
C ILE A 99 4.48 -22.90 8.85
N GLN A 100 3.65 -21.96 8.41
CA GLN A 100 3.59 -21.52 7.01
C GLN A 100 4.58 -20.39 6.68
N GLY A 101 5.32 -19.88 7.68
CA GLY A 101 6.27 -18.79 7.51
C GLY A 101 5.63 -17.43 7.20
N LEU A 102 4.31 -17.29 7.33
CA LEU A 102 3.57 -16.08 6.98
C LEU A 102 4.00 -14.90 7.85
N THR A 103 4.25 -15.13 9.14
CA THR A 103 4.71 -14.09 10.07
C THR A 103 6.11 -13.62 9.70
N LYS A 104 7.02 -14.55 9.33
CA LYS A 104 8.37 -14.20 8.85
C LYS A 104 8.32 -13.40 7.55
N ARG A 105 7.47 -13.77 6.60
CA ARG A 105 7.29 -13.03 5.32
C ARG A 105 6.75 -11.63 5.56
N MET A 106 5.72 -11.48 6.42
CA MET A 106 5.17 -10.18 6.79
C MET A 106 6.22 -9.28 7.45
N LYS A 107 7.05 -9.81 8.36
CA LYS A 107 8.17 -9.07 8.96
C LYS A 107 9.22 -8.64 7.93
N LYS A 108 9.47 -9.46 6.91
CA LYS A 108 10.39 -9.12 5.82
C LYS A 108 9.85 -7.92 5.03
N ILE A 109 8.56 -7.92 4.68
CA ILE A 109 7.90 -6.80 4.01
C ILE A 109 7.97 -5.53 4.84
N SER A 110 7.66 -5.61 6.14
CA SER A 110 7.77 -4.46 7.06
C SER A 110 9.16 -3.83 6.98
N LYS A 111 10.21 -4.64 7.11
CA LYS A 111 11.60 -4.15 7.02
C LYS A 111 11.95 -3.54 5.67
N THR A 112 11.29 -3.96 4.59
CA THR A 112 11.47 -3.37 3.27
C THR A 112 10.82 -1.98 3.21
N VAL A 113 9.65 -1.79 3.80
CA VAL A 113 8.89 -0.51 3.77
C VAL A 113 9.34 0.49 4.83
N ASP A 114 9.83 0.04 5.98
CA ASP A 114 10.21 0.90 7.13
C ASP A 114 11.12 2.08 6.73
N PRO A 115 12.20 1.91 5.93
CA PRO A 115 13.09 3.02 5.56
C PRO A 115 12.42 4.10 4.71
N LEU A 116 11.35 3.76 3.97
CA LEU A 116 10.59 4.75 3.22
C LEU A 116 9.76 5.63 4.16
N LEU A 117 9.06 5.00 5.11
CA LEU A 117 8.24 5.71 6.08
C LEU A 117 9.10 6.62 6.95
N GLU A 118 10.27 6.15 7.40
CA GLU A 118 11.23 6.97 8.14
C GLU A 118 11.65 8.20 7.36
N LYS A 119 11.99 8.05 6.07
CA LYS A 119 12.35 9.21 5.22
C LYS A 119 11.21 10.21 5.06
N ILE A 120 9.99 9.73 4.86
CA ILE A 120 8.80 10.61 4.73
C ILE A 120 8.56 11.37 6.03
N ILE A 121 8.65 10.68 7.18
CA ILE A 121 8.48 11.29 8.50
C ILE A 121 9.57 12.35 8.74
N ASP A 122 10.83 12.03 8.44
CA ASP A 122 11.95 12.96 8.58
C ASP A 122 11.80 14.19 7.69
N GLN A 123 11.36 14.00 6.45
CA GLN A 123 11.10 15.10 5.53
C GLN A 123 9.99 16.00 6.08
N GLN A 124 8.87 15.41 6.50
CA GLN A 124 7.74 16.16 7.07
C GLN A 124 8.13 16.92 8.34
N ALA A 125 8.95 16.32 9.21
CA ALA A 125 9.47 16.96 10.41
C ALA A 125 10.34 18.18 10.10
N ARG A 126 11.13 18.12 9.00
CA ARG A 126 11.98 19.25 8.56
C ARG A 126 11.18 20.37 7.89
N THR A 127 10.16 20.06 7.10
CA THR A 127 9.30 21.08 6.43
C THR A 127 8.28 21.75 7.35
N SER A 128 8.07 21.24 8.56
CA SER A 128 7.14 21.83 9.53
C SER A 128 7.84 22.82 10.50
N CYS A 129 9.09 23.21 10.19
CA CYS A 129 9.85 24.26 10.87
C CYS A 129 9.97 25.50 9.99
#